data_AF-K3ZZG3-F1
#
_entry.id   AF-K3ZZG3-F1
#
_cell.length_a   1.000
_cell.length_b   1.000
_cell.length_c   1.000
_cell.angle_alpha   90.00
_cell.angle_beta   90.00
_cell.angle_gamma   90.00
#
_symmetry.space_group_name_H-M   'P 1'
#
loop_
_entity.id
_entity.type
_entity.pdbx_description
1 polymer ?
#
loop_
_entity_poly.entity_id
_entity_poly.type
_entity_poly.pdbx_seq_one_letter_code
_entity_poly.pdbx_strand_id
1 'polypeptide(L)'
;MASPDHPSAKRIDAPAAPPPLLCLNDDLLAEIFLRLPALADVGRAATACAAFRRVVADRAFLRRLRSVHASPVLGLLLFSSIHPAEPPHSNAPFARALQRAADLSFSFVPSAGRWIPVDSRDGRVLLEREAMSGDFALCDPLSRRYLFLPQIPGRPAAQRRGRLEPFLVPASDEDSETSFRVVCVVECKPGQLVAFVFSSATGQWESLTVDAGLQPSCKFSWSSYACGCFYWKVVTGINNFLVLDPRSMEFSSVDIPSGLGQQDSVIVEAGEGSIGMFTLYNSIISAASYLVYTVRDIDEEGNSMWQFKRRVRLPAQYVFSFADAMDRHLLLRGIPWNLHLGSSTDEVDIGYFSVEFESMQIEKMCDLKHLLYAKLYTGFPPSLCVPSI
;
A
#
# COMPACT_ATOMS: atom_id res chain seq x y z
N MET A 1 24.61 27.80 81.66
CA MET A 1 24.65 26.47 81.02
C MET A 1 23.33 26.28 80.28
N ALA A 2 23.31 26.55 78.98
CA ALA A 2 22.21 26.22 78.08
C ALA A 2 22.78 25.26 77.04
N SER A 3 22.17 24.09 76.90
CA SER A 3 22.59 23.03 75.99
C SER A 3 22.21 23.40 74.56
N PRO A 4 23.07 23.20 73.55
CA PRO A 4 22.72 23.48 72.16
C PRO A 4 21.94 22.30 71.55
N ASP A 5 20.92 22.63 70.77
CA ASP A 5 20.09 21.69 70.01
C ASP A 5 20.91 20.92 68.97
N HIS A 6 20.67 19.61 68.90
CA HIS A 6 21.22 18.74 67.86
C HIS A 6 20.51 18.96 66.51
N PRO A 7 21.22 18.95 65.38
CA PRO A 7 20.60 19.08 64.07
C PRO A 7 19.82 17.81 63.74
N SER A 8 18.56 18.00 63.34
CA SER A 8 17.67 16.97 62.83
C SER A 8 18.34 16.23 61.66
N ALA A 9 18.45 14.91 61.81
CA ALA A 9 18.95 14.02 60.77
C ALA A 9 18.09 14.18 59.50
N LYS A 10 18.75 14.48 58.37
CA LYS A 10 18.15 14.41 57.04
C LYS A 10 17.57 13.01 56.85
N ARG A 11 16.24 12.94 56.74
CA ARG A 11 15.51 11.76 56.29
C ARG A 11 16.00 11.45 54.88
N ILE A 12 16.79 10.38 54.75
CA ILE A 12 17.13 9.82 53.44
C ILE A 12 15.84 9.22 52.92
N ASP A 13 15.25 9.84 51.90
CA ASP A 13 14.10 9.27 51.19
C ASP A 13 14.49 7.88 50.68
N ALA A 14 13.71 6.87 51.06
CA ALA A 14 13.85 5.52 50.54
C ALA A 14 13.67 5.56 49.01
N PRO A 15 14.44 4.78 48.23
CA PRO A 15 14.27 4.76 46.78
C PRO A 15 12.82 4.36 46.45
N ALA A 16 12.13 5.22 45.71
CA ALA A 16 10.76 4.97 45.26
C ALA A 16 10.71 3.61 44.55
N ALA A 17 9.72 2.79 44.92
CA ALA A 17 9.52 1.49 44.28
C ALA A 17 9.40 1.68 42.75
N PRO A 18 10.06 0.84 41.94
CA PRO A 18 9.98 0.96 40.50
C PRO A 18 8.52 0.88 40.06
N PRO A 19 8.09 1.71 39.08
CA PRO A 19 6.73 1.68 38.58
C PRO A 19 6.34 0.26 38.15
N PRO A 20 5.08 -0.19 38.37
CA PRO A 20 4.65 -1.58 38.18
C PRO A 20 5.00 -2.17 36.81
N LEU A 21 5.01 -1.35 35.76
CA LEU A 21 5.35 -1.78 34.40
C LEU A 21 6.83 -2.15 34.23
N LEU A 22 7.75 -1.58 35.02
CA LEU A 22 9.17 -1.96 34.99
C LEU A 22 9.45 -3.31 35.67
N CYS A 23 8.46 -3.84 36.41
CA CYS A 23 8.54 -5.17 37.02
C CYS A 23 8.01 -6.29 36.10
N LEU A 24 7.38 -5.92 34.97
CA LEU A 24 6.92 -6.88 33.97
C LEU A 24 8.10 -7.38 33.13
N ASN A 25 8.03 -8.62 32.66
CA ASN A 25 8.99 -9.13 31.69
C ASN A 25 8.73 -8.51 30.29
N ASP A 26 9.72 -8.65 29.41
CA ASP A 26 9.66 -8.09 28.06
C ASP A 26 8.47 -8.62 27.24
N ASP A 27 8.09 -9.89 27.45
CA ASP A 27 6.97 -10.53 26.75
C ASP A 27 5.63 -9.87 27.11
N LEU A 28 5.36 -9.61 28.39
CA LEU A 28 4.14 -8.95 28.83
C LEU A 28 4.11 -7.48 28.37
N LEU A 29 5.25 -6.80 28.38
CA LEU A 29 5.36 -5.44 27.83
C LEU A 29 5.05 -5.42 26.34
N ALA A 30 5.57 -6.40 25.58
CA ALA A 30 5.25 -6.56 24.17
C ALA A 30 3.74 -6.74 23.95
N GLU A 31 3.08 -7.62 24.70
CA GLU A 31 1.62 -7.81 24.60
C GLU A 31 0.83 -6.52 24.89
N ILE A 32 1.26 -5.75 25.88
CA ILE A 32 0.61 -4.47 26.23
C ILE A 32 0.79 -3.46 25.10
N PHE A 33 2.01 -3.30 24.59
CA PHE A 33 2.29 -2.31 23.55
C PHE A 33 1.64 -2.66 22.21
N LEU A 34 1.51 -3.94 21.86
CA LEU A 34 0.80 -4.38 20.65
C LEU A 34 -0.70 -4.04 20.69
N ARG A 35 -1.29 -3.98 21.89
CA ARG A 35 -2.71 -3.66 22.10
C ARG A 35 -3.00 -2.17 22.17
N LEU A 36 -1.99 -1.30 22.10
CA LEU A 36 -2.21 0.14 22.03
C LEU A 36 -2.98 0.49 20.75
N PRO A 37 -3.99 1.38 20.82
CA PRO A 37 -4.91 1.60 19.69
C PRO A 37 -4.28 2.34 18.52
N ALA A 38 -3.18 3.08 18.73
CA ALA A 38 -2.51 3.84 17.69
C ALA A 38 -0.99 3.64 17.70
N LEU A 39 -0.38 3.62 16.51
CA LEU A 39 1.08 3.55 16.35
C LEU A 39 1.82 4.69 17.05
N ALA A 40 1.17 5.86 17.18
CA ALA A 40 1.72 6.99 17.91
C ALA A 40 1.89 6.66 19.41
N ASP A 41 1.00 5.87 20.00
CA ASP A 41 1.11 5.43 21.40
C ASP A 41 2.27 4.46 21.60
N VAL A 42 2.50 3.55 20.65
CA VAL A 42 3.67 2.66 20.66
C VAL A 42 4.96 3.47 20.61
N GLY A 43 5.02 4.48 19.73
CA GLY A 43 6.13 5.42 19.67
C GLY A 43 6.35 6.19 20.98
N ARG A 44 5.26 6.65 21.63
CA ARG A 44 5.33 7.32 22.95
C ARG A 44 5.79 6.37 24.06
N ALA A 45 5.36 5.11 24.04
CA ALA A 45 5.83 4.11 25.00
C ALA A 45 7.34 3.88 24.86
N ALA A 46 7.85 3.79 23.63
CA ALA A 46 9.28 3.61 23.35
C ALA A 46 10.15 4.79 23.83
N THR A 47 9.60 6.00 23.99
CA THR A 47 10.34 7.14 24.51
C THR A 47 10.32 7.25 26.03
N ALA A 48 9.49 6.48 26.73
CA ALA A 48 9.32 6.57 28.18
C ALA A 48 10.56 6.09 28.96
N CYS A 49 11.18 4.97 28.55
CA CYS A 49 12.41 4.48 29.17
C CYS A 49 13.22 3.55 28.24
N ALA A 50 14.47 3.24 28.62
CA ALA A 50 15.35 2.36 27.85
C ALA A 50 14.83 0.92 27.72
N ALA A 51 14.18 0.39 28.76
CA ALA A 51 13.58 -0.96 28.70
C ALA A 51 12.47 -1.04 27.66
N PHE A 52 11.55 -0.06 27.64
CA PHE A 52 10.46 -0.02 26.66
C PHE A 52 10.97 0.21 25.24
N ARG A 53 11.97 1.09 25.08
CA ARG A 53 12.64 1.28 23.80
C ARG A 53 13.22 -0.02 23.26
N ARG A 54 13.88 -0.82 24.12
CA ARG A 54 14.46 -2.11 23.75
C ARG A 54 13.38 -3.08 23.28
N VAL A 55 12.25 -3.18 23.98
CA VAL A 55 11.12 -4.03 23.58
C VAL A 55 10.55 -3.58 22.24
N VAL A 56 10.30 -2.29 22.04
CA VAL A 56 9.72 -1.77 20.79
C VAL A 56 10.70 -1.87 19.61
N ALA A 57 12.00 -1.76 19.84
CA ALA A 57 13.03 -1.90 18.81
C ALA A 57 13.34 -3.36 18.47
N ASP A 58 12.80 -4.33 19.22
CA ASP A 58 12.99 -5.75 18.95
C ASP A 58 12.33 -6.15 17.61
N ARG A 59 13.02 -6.99 16.83
CA ARG A 59 12.53 -7.40 15.51
C ARG A 59 11.28 -8.25 15.58
N ALA A 60 11.19 -9.15 16.56
CA ALA A 60 10.00 -9.98 16.74
C ALA A 60 8.81 -9.11 17.15
N PHE A 61 9.01 -8.12 18.01
CA PHE A 61 7.98 -7.13 18.33
C PHE A 61 7.51 -6.37 17.09
N LEU A 62 8.41 -5.80 16.29
CA LEU A 62 8.05 -5.03 15.11
C LEU A 62 7.32 -5.87 14.06
N ARG A 63 7.71 -7.14 13.86
CA ARG A 63 7.01 -8.08 12.99
C ARG A 63 5.56 -8.29 13.45
N ARG A 64 5.36 -8.52 14.75
CA ARG A 64 4.02 -8.66 15.34
C ARG A 64 3.21 -7.36 15.28
N LEU A 65 3.88 -6.21 15.41
CA LEU A 65 3.22 -4.92 15.28
C LEU A 65 2.66 -4.74 13.87
N ARG A 66 3.41 -5.14 12.84
CA ARG A 66 2.99 -5.09 11.42
C ARG A 66 1.85 -6.05 11.09
N SER A 67 1.78 -7.20 11.77
CA SER A 67 0.65 -8.13 11.56
C SER A 67 -0.64 -7.65 12.24
N VAL A 68 -0.53 -6.87 13.32
CA VAL A 68 -1.69 -6.38 14.09
C VAL A 68 -2.18 -5.01 13.58
N HIS A 69 -1.25 -4.13 13.22
CA HIS A 69 -1.56 -2.75 12.81
C HIS A 69 -1.40 -2.59 11.31
N ALA A 70 -2.38 -1.97 10.66
CA ALA A 70 -2.26 -1.60 9.26
C ALA A 70 -1.15 -0.53 9.07
N SER A 71 -0.39 -0.66 7.99
CA SER A 71 0.57 0.37 7.56
C SER A 71 -0.18 1.66 7.25
N PRO A 72 0.14 2.80 7.91
CA PRO A 72 -0.51 4.06 7.60
C PRO A 72 -0.11 4.54 6.21
N VAL A 73 -1.05 5.22 5.54
CA VAL A 73 -0.76 5.96 4.30
C VAL A 73 0.12 7.16 4.64
N LEU A 74 1.34 7.17 4.13
CA LEU A 74 2.31 8.24 4.38
C LEU A 74 2.40 9.23 3.22
N GLY A 75 1.87 8.88 2.05
CA GLY A 75 1.90 9.76 0.88
C GLY A 75 1.53 9.06 -0.42
N LEU A 76 1.86 9.71 -1.52
CA LEU A 76 1.63 9.24 -2.88
C LEU A 76 2.94 9.12 -3.66
N LEU A 77 3.08 8.06 -4.42
CA LEU A 77 4.09 7.96 -5.48
C LEU A 77 3.60 8.80 -6.67
N LEU A 78 4.28 9.90 -6.96
CA LEU A 78 3.96 10.77 -8.09
C LEU A 78 5.23 11.07 -8.89
N PHE A 79 5.16 10.89 -10.20
CA PHE A 79 6.25 11.13 -11.16
C PHE A 79 7.58 10.42 -10.84
N SER A 80 8.41 11.01 -9.97
CA SER A 80 9.74 10.50 -9.60
C SER A 80 10.04 10.72 -8.13
N SER A 81 9.02 10.89 -7.30
CA SER A 81 9.18 11.13 -5.87
C SER A 81 7.99 10.63 -5.06
N ILE A 82 8.21 10.50 -3.76
CA ILE A 82 7.14 10.35 -2.78
C ILE A 82 6.67 11.75 -2.37
N HIS A 83 5.38 12.03 -2.53
CA HIS A 83 4.71 13.22 -2.04
C HIS A 83 4.05 12.89 -0.71
N PRO A 84 4.58 13.39 0.43
CA PRO A 84 4.03 13.10 1.74
C PRO A 84 2.57 13.57 1.88
N ALA A 85 1.78 12.86 2.68
CA ALA A 85 0.47 13.35 3.09
C ALA A 85 0.61 14.63 3.93
N GLU A 86 -0.17 15.65 3.59
CA GLU A 86 -0.16 16.95 4.26
C GLU A 86 -1.41 17.15 5.13
N PRO A 87 -1.39 18.05 6.13
CA PRO A 87 -2.61 18.38 6.87
C PRO A 87 -3.71 18.87 5.91
N PRO A 88 -4.98 18.55 6.18
CA PRO A 88 -5.51 18.02 7.44
C PRO A 88 -5.51 16.48 7.56
N HIS A 89 -4.84 15.74 6.68
CA HIS A 89 -4.80 14.28 6.72
C HIS A 89 -4.28 13.75 8.07
N SER A 90 -4.96 12.75 8.64
CA SER A 90 -4.67 12.12 9.93
C SER A 90 -3.19 11.69 10.10
N ASN A 91 -2.63 11.02 9.08
CA ASN A 91 -1.25 10.55 9.04
C ASN A 91 -0.18 11.61 8.67
N ALA A 92 -0.54 12.88 8.48
CA ALA A 92 0.42 13.95 8.15
C ALA A 92 1.61 14.06 9.12
N PRO A 93 1.48 13.83 10.45
CA PRO A 93 2.63 13.80 11.35
C PRO A 93 3.64 12.70 11.01
N PHE A 94 3.17 11.50 10.65
CA PHE A 94 4.05 10.39 10.24
C PHE A 94 4.70 10.67 8.88
N ALA A 95 3.94 11.21 7.93
CA ALA A 95 4.45 11.63 6.62
C ALA A 95 5.57 12.69 6.74
N ARG A 96 5.42 13.66 7.64
CA ARG A 96 6.48 14.64 7.96
C ARG A 96 7.70 14.01 8.61
N ALA A 97 7.51 13.03 9.49
CA ALA A 97 8.63 12.31 10.10
C ALA A 97 9.43 11.54 9.02
N LEU A 98 8.73 10.89 8.10
CA LEU A 98 9.33 10.25 6.92
C LEU A 98 10.12 11.27 6.08
N GLN A 99 9.51 12.42 5.73
CA GLN A 99 10.15 13.47 4.93
C GLN A 99 11.47 13.98 5.53
N ARG A 100 11.61 13.97 6.86
CA ARG A 100 12.84 14.39 7.55
C ARG A 100 13.93 13.33 7.57
N ALA A 101 13.55 12.05 7.50
CA ALA A 101 14.45 10.93 7.68
C ALA A 101 14.89 10.28 6.35
N ALA A 102 13.98 10.24 5.37
CA ALA A 102 14.14 9.54 4.11
C ALA A 102 14.54 10.48 2.96
N ASP A 103 15.15 9.94 1.91
CA ASP A 103 15.27 10.62 0.61
C ASP A 103 14.12 10.23 -0.31
N LEU A 104 13.13 11.11 -0.40
CA LEU A 104 11.90 10.88 -1.16
C LEU A 104 12.05 11.06 -2.68
N SER A 105 13.22 11.54 -3.13
CA SER A 105 13.54 11.77 -4.55
C SER A 105 14.35 10.62 -5.16
N PHE A 106 14.74 9.64 -4.35
CA PHE A 106 15.56 8.49 -4.75
C PHE A 106 16.93 8.89 -5.33
N SER A 107 17.49 10.03 -4.91
CA SER A 107 18.76 10.56 -5.44
C SER A 107 19.96 9.64 -5.17
N PHE A 108 19.85 8.79 -4.15
CA PHE A 108 20.85 7.78 -3.80
C PHE A 108 20.90 6.58 -4.75
N VAL A 109 19.95 6.43 -5.68
CA VAL A 109 19.93 5.33 -6.66
C VAL A 109 20.64 5.77 -7.95
N PRO A 110 21.83 5.23 -8.27
CA PRO A 110 22.60 5.67 -9.43
C PRO A 110 21.85 5.48 -10.75
N SER A 111 21.90 6.48 -11.63
CA SER A 111 21.24 6.37 -12.94
C SER A 111 21.72 7.43 -13.93
N ALA A 112 21.81 7.03 -15.21
CA ALA A 112 22.01 7.94 -16.33
C ALA A 112 20.69 8.59 -16.84
N GLY A 113 19.56 8.35 -16.16
CA GLY A 113 18.23 8.88 -16.50
C GLY A 113 17.29 8.91 -15.30
N ARG A 114 16.01 9.23 -15.50
CA ARG A 114 15.05 9.37 -14.40
C ARG A 114 14.49 8.01 -13.96
N TRP A 115 14.30 7.86 -12.65
CA TRP A 115 13.54 6.75 -12.05
C TRP A 115 12.08 7.15 -11.83
N ILE A 116 11.17 6.23 -12.15
CA ILE A 116 9.74 6.36 -11.92
C ILE A 116 9.33 5.31 -10.88
N PRO A 117 8.76 5.70 -9.73
CA PRO A 117 8.17 4.74 -8.81
C PRO A 117 6.91 4.15 -9.43
N VAL A 118 6.90 2.82 -9.55
CA VAL A 118 5.78 2.08 -10.16
C VAL A 118 4.93 1.35 -9.13
N ASP A 119 5.52 0.97 -8.00
CA ASP A 119 4.84 0.29 -6.90
C ASP A 119 5.58 0.52 -5.57
N SER A 120 4.90 0.32 -4.45
CA SER A 120 5.55 0.29 -3.13
C SER A 120 4.95 -0.78 -2.25
N ARG A 121 5.73 -1.29 -1.30
CA ARG A 121 5.27 -2.23 -0.28
C ARG A 121 6.24 -2.26 0.89
N ASP A 122 5.72 -2.32 2.11
CA ASP A 122 6.53 -2.43 3.34
C ASP A 122 7.60 -1.32 3.46
N GLY A 123 7.27 -0.11 3.01
CA GLY A 123 8.21 1.02 2.96
C GLY A 123 9.25 0.97 1.85
N ARG A 124 9.34 -0.14 1.08
CA ARG A 124 10.18 -0.27 -0.13
C ARG A 124 9.46 0.27 -1.34
N VAL A 125 10.22 0.77 -2.31
CA VAL A 125 9.70 1.32 -3.57
C VAL A 125 10.35 0.60 -4.75
N LEU A 126 9.52 0.10 -5.65
CA LEU A 126 9.95 -0.42 -6.93
C LEU A 126 10.04 0.74 -7.93
N LEU A 127 11.24 0.95 -8.46
CA LEU A 127 11.56 1.95 -9.46
C LEU A 127 11.73 1.29 -10.82
N GLU A 128 11.20 1.94 -11.85
CA GLU A 128 11.47 1.63 -13.24
C GLU A 128 12.16 2.82 -13.93
N ARG A 129 13.15 2.54 -14.77
CA ARG A 129 13.81 3.58 -15.56
C ARG A 129 12.80 4.18 -16.53
N GLU A 130 12.74 5.51 -16.67
CA GLU A 130 11.78 6.24 -17.54
C GLU A 130 11.79 5.78 -19.01
N ALA A 131 12.90 5.22 -19.48
CA ALA A 131 12.98 4.55 -20.78
C ALA A 131 12.09 3.29 -20.88
N MET A 132 11.40 2.89 -19.81
CA MET A 132 10.57 1.69 -19.67
C MET A 132 11.25 0.46 -20.29
N SER A 133 12.56 0.36 -20.07
CA SER A 133 13.45 -0.65 -20.67
C SER A 133 13.28 -2.02 -20.03
N GLY A 134 12.51 -2.12 -18.94
CA GLY A 134 12.50 -3.31 -18.08
C GLY A 134 13.68 -3.34 -17.09
N ASP A 135 14.37 -2.21 -16.89
CA ASP A 135 15.37 -2.06 -15.84
C ASP A 135 14.69 -1.61 -14.54
N PHE A 136 14.79 -2.44 -13.50
CA PHE A 136 14.20 -2.18 -12.20
C PHE A 136 15.26 -1.95 -11.13
N ALA A 137 14.92 -1.09 -10.18
CA ALA A 137 15.62 -0.99 -8.91
C ALA A 137 14.60 -1.09 -7.78
N LEU A 138 14.89 -1.90 -6.78
CA LEU A 138 14.20 -1.83 -5.50
C LEU A 138 14.96 -0.87 -4.60
N CYS A 139 14.29 0.04 -3.90
CA CYS A 139 14.95 0.91 -2.94
C CYS A 139 14.16 1.07 -1.64
N ASP A 140 14.91 1.32 -0.57
CA ASP A 140 14.40 1.72 0.74
C ASP A 140 14.80 3.19 0.92
N PRO A 141 13.86 4.14 0.74
CA PRO A 141 14.15 5.56 0.82
C PRO A 141 14.56 5.99 2.22
N LEU A 142 14.19 5.24 3.27
CA LEU A 142 14.53 5.54 4.65
C LEU A 142 15.97 5.17 4.98
N SER A 143 16.39 3.95 4.63
CA SER A 143 17.78 3.50 4.84
C SER A 143 18.74 3.89 3.73
N ARG A 144 18.22 4.48 2.63
CA ARG A 144 18.97 4.88 1.42
C ARG A 144 19.74 3.72 0.81
N ARG A 145 19.13 2.54 0.86
CA ARG A 145 19.65 1.31 0.25
C ARG A 145 18.88 1.00 -1.01
N TYR A 146 19.55 0.38 -1.97
CA TYR A 146 18.95 -0.03 -3.22
C TYR A 146 19.55 -1.33 -3.72
N LEU A 147 18.82 -1.98 -4.60
CA LEU A 147 19.23 -3.18 -5.30
C LEU A 147 18.74 -3.09 -6.75
N PHE A 148 19.65 -3.25 -7.71
CA PHE A 148 19.26 -3.41 -9.11
C PHE A 148 18.79 -4.83 -9.36
N LEU A 149 17.68 -4.97 -10.07
CA LEU A 149 17.23 -6.28 -10.52
C LEU A 149 17.91 -6.61 -11.84
N PRO A 150 18.19 -7.90 -12.11
CA PRO A 150 18.64 -8.32 -13.42
C PRO A 150 17.58 -7.96 -14.47
N GLN A 151 18.00 -7.82 -15.73
CA GLN A 151 17.06 -7.58 -16.83
C GLN A 151 16.14 -8.79 -17.00
N ILE A 152 14.89 -8.52 -17.36
CA ILE A 152 13.92 -9.57 -17.67
C ILE A 152 14.41 -10.35 -18.90
N PRO A 153 14.60 -11.68 -18.80
CA PRO A 153 15.12 -12.48 -19.91
C PRO A 153 14.25 -12.39 -21.17
N GLY A 154 14.90 -12.34 -22.33
CA GLY A 154 14.22 -12.44 -23.64
C GLY A 154 13.36 -11.23 -24.01
N ARG A 155 13.43 -10.12 -23.27
CA ARG A 155 12.61 -8.93 -23.52
C ARG A 155 13.38 -7.84 -24.30
N PRO A 156 12.94 -7.47 -25.51
CA PRO A 156 13.48 -6.30 -26.20
C PRO A 156 13.05 -5.00 -25.49
N ALA A 157 13.96 -4.03 -25.35
CA ALA A 157 13.68 -2.72 -24.75
C ALA A 157 12.53 -1.93 -25.45
N ALA A 158 12.14 -2.32 -26.67
CA ALA A 158 11.09 -1.68 -27.47
C ALA A 158 9.66 -2.15 -27.12
N GLN A 159 9.48 -3.20 -26.32
CA GLN A 159 8.19 -3.85 -26.08
C GLN A 159 7.45 -3.23 -24.88
N ARG A 160 7.18 -1.92 -24.99
CA ARG A 160 6.43 -1.12 -24.01
C ARG A 160 4.92 -1.35 -24.10
N ARG A 161 4.40 -1.67 -25.29
CA ARG A 161 2.95 -1.86 -25.53
C ARG A 161 2.52 -3.24 -25.04
N GLY A 162 1.38 -3.30 -24.34
CA GLY A 162 0.80 -4.56 -23.83
C GLY A 162 1.34 -5.01 -22.47
N ARG A 163 2.11 -4.17 -21.77
CA ARG A 163 2.60 -4.49 -20.44
C ARG A 163 1.61 -4.07 -19.36
N LEU A 164 1.34 -4.96 -18.42
CA LEU A 164 0.68 -4.61 -17.16
C LEU A 164 1.70 -3.96 -16.21
N GLU A 165 1.21 -3.26 -15.20
CA GLU A 165 2.07 -2.63 -14.20
C GLU A 165 3.00 -3.67 -13.53
N PRO A 166 4.16 -3.27 -13.00
CA PRO A 166 5.02 -4.15 -12.21
C PRO A 166 4.63 -4.07 -10.74
N PHE A 167 4.81 -5.15 -9.98
CA PHE A 167 4.34 -5.20 -8.59
C PHE A 167 5.36 -5.79 -7.64
N LEU A 168 5.36 -5.30 -6.40
CA LEU A 168 6.00 -5.95 -5.27
C LEU A 168 5.03 -6.93 -4.63
N VAL A 169 5.44 -8.20 -4.54
CA VAL A 169 4.68 -9.22 -3.80
C VAL A 169 5.05 -9.11 -2.33
N PRO A 170 4.06 -9.03 -1.41
CA PRO A 170 4.32 -9.13 0.02
C PRO A 170 5.09 -10.42 0.37
N ALA A 171 5.99 -10.32 1.35
CA ALA A 171 6.60 -11.50 1.95
C ALA A 171 5.52 -12.33 2.67
N SER A 172 5.59 -13.66 2.55
CA SER A 172 4.75 -14.54 3.36
C SER A 172 5.31 -14.67 4.77
N ASP A 173 4.51 -15.17 5.72
CA ASP A 173 4.96 -15.38 7.11
C ASP A 173 6.14 -16.37 7.23
N GLU A 174 6.31 -17.23 6.23
CA GLU A 174 7.42 -18.18 6.14
C GLU A 174 8.68 -17.58 5.49
N ASP A 175 8.53 -16.46 4.79
CA ASP A 175 9.64 -15.82 4.09
C ASP A 175 10.48 -14.95 5.05
N SER A 176 11.77 -14.78 4.73
CA SER A 176 12.60 -13.81 5.47
C SER A 176 12.07 -12.38 5.31
N GLU A 177 12.20 -11.54 6.33
CA GLU A 177 11.70 -10.15 6.34
C GLU A 177 12.28 -9.28 5.20
N THR A 178 13.49 -9.58 4.75
CA THR A 178 14.17 -8.90 3.63
C THR A 178 13.82 -9.51 2.27
N SER A 179 13.14 -10.66 2.25
CA SER A 179 12.69 -11.25 1.00
C SER A 179 11.69 -10.32 0.31
N PHE A 180 11.71 -10.41 -1.01
CA PHE A 180 10.72 -9.83 -1.87
C PHE A 180 10.66 -10.62 -3.18
N ARG A 181 9.53 -10.47 -3.86
CA ARG A 181 9.37 -10.87 -5.26
C ARG A 181 8.86 -9.70 -6.06
N VAL A 182 9.22 -9.67 -7.34
CA VAL A 182 8.71 -8.67 -8.29
C VAL A 182 8.01 -9.40 -9.41
N VAL A 183 6.77 -9.04 -9.67
CA VAL A 183 5.97 -9.62 -10.74
C VAL A 183 5.82 -8.59 -11.85
N CYS A 184 6.03 -9.02 -13.09
CA CYS A 184 5.82 -8.21 -14.28
C CYS A 184 5.06 -9.05 -15.30
N VAL A 185 3.90 -8.58 -15.75
CA VAL A 185 3.11 -9.28 -16.77
C VAL A 185 3.17 -8.52 -18.10
N VAL A 186 3.38 -9.25 -19.19
CA VAL A 186 3.56 -8.70 -20.54
C VAL A 186 2.70 -9.45 -21.53
N GLU A 187 2.00 -8.73 -22.40
CA GLU A 187 1.40 -9.28 -23.61
C GLU A 187 2.49 -9.42 -24.69
N CYS A 188 2.96 -10.65 -24.91
CA CYS A 188 4.03 -10.93 -25.88
C CYS A 188 3.49 -11.07 -27.31
N LYS A 189 2.28 -11.61 -27.45
CA LYS A 189 1.50 -11.70 -28.69
C LYS A 189 0.06 -11.31 -28.36
N PRO A 190 -0.74 -10.86 -29.34
CA PRO A 190 -2.15 -10.57 -29.13
C PRO A 190 -2.88 -11.67 -28.34
N GLY A 191 -3.38 -11.35 -27.15
CA GLY A 191 -4.10 -12.28 -26.25
C GLY A 191 -3.22 -13.21 -25.39
N GLN A 192 -1.91 -13.28 -25.64
CA GLN A 192 -0.97 -14.12 -24.89
C GLN A 192 -0.22 -13.32 -23.83
N LEU A 193 -0.46 -13.65 -22.55
CA LEU A 193 0.19 -13.04 -21.42
C LEU A 193 1.33 -13.92 -20.90
N VAL A 194 2.44 -13.27 -20.53
CA VAL A 194 3.58 -13.90 -19.87
C VAL A 194 3.83 -13.19 -18.56
N ALA A 195 3.80 -13.94 -17.46
CA ALA A 195 4.18 -13.45 -16.14
C ALA A 195 5.67 -13.76 -15.92
N PHE A 196 6.42 -12.73 -15.53
CA PHE A 196 7.80 -12.84 -15.07
C PHE A 196 7.86 -12.56 -13.58
N VAL A 197 8.46 -13.47 -12.82
CA VAL A 197 8.56 -13.37 -11.36
C VAL A 197 10.02 -13.42 -10.94
N PHE A 198 10.52 -12.31 -10.41
CA PHE A 198 11.83 -12.25 -9.78
C PHE A 198 11.70 -12.68 -8.33
N SER A 199 12.64 -13.51 -7.85
CA SER A 199 12.78 -13.83 -6.44
C SER A 199 14.12 -13.37 -5.89
N SER A 200 14.09 -12.61 -4.79
CA SER A 200 15.30 -12.26 -4.04
C SER A 200 16.06 -13.47 -3.49
N ALA A 201 15.39 -14.59 -3.26
CA ALA A 201 16.02 -15.80 -2.74
C ALA A 201 16.92 -16.49 -3.78
N THR A 202 16.52 -16.47 -5.05
CA THR A 202 17.29 -17.06 -6.16
C THR A 202 18.12 -16.03 -6.92
N GLY A 203 17.74 -14.75 -6.85
CA GLY A 203 18.31 -13.68 -7.66
C GLY A 203 18.00 -13.82 -9.16
N GLN A 204 16.99 -14.62 -9.53
CA GLN A 204 16.65 -14.93 -10.92
C GLN A 204 15.19 -14.59 -11.23
N TRP A 205 14.92 -14.40 -12.53
CA TRP A 205 13.57 -14.32 -13.08
C TRP A 205 13.10 -15.70 -13.54
N GLU A 206 11.89 -16.05 -13.15
CA GLU A 206 11.15 -17.18 -13.70
C GLU A 206 10.03 -16.67 -14.59
N SER A 207 9.65 -17.43 -15.62
CA SER A 207 8.62 -17.02 -16.57
C SER A 207 7.57 -18.11 -16.76
N LEU A 208 6.31 -17.70 -16.79
CA LEU A 208 5.18 -18.54 -17.14
C LEU A 208 4.43 -17.88 -18.30
N THR A 209 4.21 -18.64 -19.37
CA THR A 209 3.37 -18.22 -20.50
C THR A 209 2.01 -18.89 -20.38
N VAL A 210 0.94 -18.10 -20.42
CA VAL A 210 -0.42 -18.61 -20.48
C VAL A 210 -1.16 -17.95 -21.63
N ASP A 211 -1.85 -18.76 -22.42
CA ASP A 211 -2.86 -18.26 -23.33
C ASP A 211 -4.12 -17.94 -22.51
N ALA A 212 -4.31 -16.67 -22.18
CA ALA A 212 -5.40 -16.24 -21.31
C ALA A 212 -6.75 -16.25 -22.05
N GLY A 213 -6.80 -16.64 -23.33
CA GLY A 213 -8.01 -16.61 -24.16
C GLY A 213 -8.60 -15.21 -24.31
N LEU A 214 -7.80 -14.18 -24.03
CA LEU A 214 -8.21 -12.79 -24.06
C LEU A 214 -8.21 -12.28 -25.51
N GLN A 215 -9.09 -11.33 -25.79
CA GLN A 215 -9.02 -10.62 -27.07
C GLN A 215 -7.68 -9.89 -27.19
N PRO A 216 -7.11 -9.80 -28.40
CA PRO A 216 -6.00 -8.91 -28.71
C PRO A 216 -6.17 -7.54 -28.07
N SER A 217 -5.11 -7.03 -27.43
CA SER A 217 -5.04 -5.66 -26.91
C SER A 217 -6.16 -5.26 -25.93
N CYS A 218 -6.64 -6.23 -25.13
CA CYS A 218 -7.51 -5.94 -23.99
C CYS A 218 -6.94 -4.83 -23.11
N LYS A 219 -7.81 -3.90 -22.70
CA LYS A 219 -7.46 -2.89 -21.70
C LYS A 219 -7.73 -3.44 -20.32
N PHE A 220 -6.81 -3.18 -19.40
CA PHE A 220 -6.92 -3.59 -18.01
C PHE A 220 -7.02 -2.37 -17.11
N SER A 221 -7.71 -2.53 -15.99
CA SER A 221 -7.61 -1.57 -14.88
C SER A 221 -6.24 -1.65 -14.23
N TRP A 222 -6.04 -0.77 -13.25
CA TRP A 222 -5.01 -0.90 -12.24
C TRP A 222 -5.11 -2.25 -11.54
N SER A 223 -3.97 -2.78 -11.11
CA SER A 223 -3.93 -4.01 -10.33
C SER A 223 -4.43 -3.79 -8.91
N SER A 224 -4.94 -4.84 -8.31
CA SER A 224 -5.06 -4.95 -6.86
C SER A 224 -4.49 -6.28 -6.38
N TYR A 225 -4.14 -6.35 -5.10
CA TYR A 225 -3.62 -7.56 -4.46
C TYR A 225 -4.49 -7.94 -3.28
N ALA A 226 -4.99 -9.17 -3.28
CA ALA A 226 -5.83 -9.72 -2.22
C ALA A 226 -5.61 -11.22 -2.10
N CYS A 227 -5.60 -11.76 -0.88
CA CYS A 227 -5.55 -13.21 -0.65
C CYS A 227 -4.42 -13.94 -1.42
N GLY A 228 -3.26 -13.29 -1.55
CA GLY A 228 -2.11 -13.89 -2.25
C GLY A 228 -2.09 -13.68 -3.77
N CYS A 229 -3.16 -13.16 -4.38
CA CYS A 229 -3.32 -13.07 -5.82
C CYS A 229 -3.42 -11.61 -6.32
N PHE A 230 -3.05 -11.41 -7.58
CA PHE A 230 -3.23 -10.14 -8.28
C PHE A 230 -4.48 -10.16 -9.13
N TYR A 231 -5.21 -9.04 -9.16
CA TYR A 231 -6.46 -8.89 -9.89
C TYR A 231 -6.41 -7.69 -10.82
N TRP A 232 -6.77 -7.89 -12.09
CA TRP A 232 -6.99 -6.82 -13.07
C TRP A 232 -8.39 -6.94 -13.63
N LYS A 233 -9.15 -5.86 -13.56
CA LYS A 233 -10.42 -5.81 -14.26
C LYS A 233 -10.15 -5.76 -15.76
N VAL A 234 -10.76 -6.67 -16.51
CA VAL A 234 -10.76 -6.59 -17.97
C VAL A 234 -11.79 -5.52 -18.37
N VAL A 235 -11.32 -4.43 -18.98
CA VAL A 235 -12.16 -3.26 -19.29
C VAL A 235 -12.91 -3.45 -20.61
N THR A 236 -12.40 -4.30 -21.50
CA THR A 236 -12.95 -4.51 -22.84
C THR A 236 -13.42 -5.95 -23.04
N GLY A 237 -14.68 -6.13 -23.43
CA GLY A 237 -15.23 -7.38 -23.96
C GLY A 237 -15.81 -8.35 -22.93
N ILE A 238 -15.24 -8.47 -21.72
CA ILE A 238 -15.66 -9.45 -20.71
C ILE A 238 -15.77 -8.77 -19.34
N ASN A 239 -16.83 -9.07 -18.59
CA ASN A 239 -17.06 -8.57 -17.24
C ASN A 239 -16.41 -9.50 -16.20
N ASN A 240 -15.08 -9.60 -16.21
CA ASN A 240 -14.35 -10.41 -15.23
C ASN A 240 -13.08 -9.70 -14.76
N PHE A 241 -12.53 -10.22 -13.67
CA PHE A 241 -11.17 -9.96 -13.24
C PHE A 241 -10.27 -11.10 -13.74
N LEU A 242 -9.18 -10.74 -14.41
CA LEU A 242 -8.04 -11.63 -14.60
C LEU A 242 -7.32 -11.77 -13.26
N VAL A 243 -6.99 -12.99 -12.88
CA VAL A 243 -6.30 -13.31 -11.62
C VAL A 243 -4.96 -13.96 -11.93
N LEU A 244 -3.90 -13.53 -11.25
CA LEU A 244 -2.61 -14.20 -11.24
C LEU A 244 -2.26 -14.62 -9.82
N ASP A 245 -2.06 -15.91 -9.60
CA ASP A 245 -1.41 -16.42 -8.40
C ASP A 245 0.12 -16.46 -8.64
N PRO A 246 0.90 -15.60 -7.95
CA PRO A 246 2.34 -15.54 -8.12
C PRO A 246 3.10 -16.71 -7.45
N ARG A 247 2.44 -17.53 -6.63
CA ARG A 247 3.05 -18.71 -5.99
C ARG A 247 2.90 -19.94 -6.87
N SER A 248 1.70 -20.21 -7.34
CA SER A 248 1.46 -21.34 -8.26
C SER A 248 1.88 -21.01 -9.69
N MET A 249 2.06 -19.73 -10.01
CA MET A 249 2.27 -19.26 -11.39
C MET A 249 1.11 -19.74 -12.27
N GLU A 250 -0.11 -19.36 -11.91
CA GLU A 250 -1.31 -19.71 -12.67
C GLU A 250 -2.21 -18.49 -12.89
N PHE A 251 -2.80 -18.41 -14.09
CA PHE A 251 -3.84 -17.44 -14.39
C PHE A 251 -5.22 -18.07 -14.23
N SER A 252 -6.15 -17.32 -13.66
CA SER A 252 -7.56 -17.68 -13.58
C SER A 252 -8.44 -16.44 -13.77
N SER A 253 -9.75 -16.58 -13.63
CA SER A 253 -10.68 -15.45 -13.72
C SER A 253 -11.76 -15.49 -12.65
N VAL A 254 -12.19 -14.31 -12.21
CA VAL A 254 -13.32 -14.14 -11.30
C VAL A 254 -14.37 -13.27 -11.98
N ASP A 255 -15.58 -13.79 -12.10
CA ASP A 255 -16.67 -13.07 -12.75
C ASP A 255 -17.19 -11.91 -11.91
N ILE A 256 -17.51 -10.83 -12.59
CA ILE A 256 -18.14 -9.65 -12.00
C ILE A 256 -19.66 -9.85 -12.04
N PRO A 257 -20.37 -9.63 -10.92
CA PRO A 257 -21.83 -9.68 -10.89
C PRO A 257 -22.48 -8.88 -12.04
N SER A 258 -23.54 -9.45 -12.61
CA SER A 258 -24.31 -8.81 -13.67
C SER A 258 -24.76 -7.41 -13.25
N GLY A 259 -24.52 -6.41 -14.11
CA GLY A 259 -24.83 -5.00 -13.85
C GLY A 259 -23.67 -4.17 -13.28
N LEU A 260 -22.61 -4.81 -12.77
CA LEU A 260 -21.41 -4.11 -12.25
C LEU A 260 -20.27 -4.00 -13.28
N GLY A 261 -20.33 -4.77 -14.36
CA GLY A 261 -19.25 -4.85 -15.35
C GLY A 261 -18.84 -3.52 -15.99
N GLN A 262 -19.75 -2.54 -16.08
CA GLN A 262 -19.46 -1.21 -16.61
C GLN A 262 -18.94 -0.22 -15.55
N GLN A 263 -19.10 -0.53 -14.26
CA GLN A 263 -18.67 0.34 -13.16
C GLN A 263 -17.20 0.11 -12.85
N ASP A 264 -16.48 1.15 -12.43
CA ASP A 264 -15.11 0.97 -11.98
C ASP A 264 -15.10 0.17 -10.67
N SER A 265 -14.25 -0.87 -10.59
CA SER A 265 -14.25 -1.83 -9.49
C SER A 265 -12.84 -2.35 -9.20
N VAL A 266 -12.58 -2.66 -7.93
CA VAL A 266 -11.30 -3.20 -7.47
C VAL A 266 -11.51 -4.31 -6.45
N ILE A 267 -10.67 -5.35 -6.48
CA ILE A 267 -10.70 -6.46 -5.52
C ILE A 267 -9.81 -6.12 -4.33
N VAL A 268 -10.27 -6.49 -3.14
CA VAL A 268 -9.54 -6.28 -1.89
C VAL A 268 -9.70 -7.51 -1.00
N GLU A 269 -8.89 -7.58 0.05
CA GLU A 269 -9.06 -8.62 1.06
C GLU A 269 -10.21 -8.27 2.01
N ALA A 270 -11.10 -9.23 2.27
CA ALA A 270 -12.27 -9.06 3.16
C ALA A 270 -12.12 -9.77 4.51
N GLY A 271 -10.97 -10.41 4.76
CA GLY A 271 -10.71 -11.23 5.95
C GLY A 271 -11.02 -12.71 5.74
N GLU A 272 -10.45 -13.57 6.58
CA GLU A 272 -10.66 -15.04 6.56
C GLU A 272 -10.34 -15.70 5.20
N GLY A 273 -9.44 -15.10 4.41
CA GLY A 273 -9.11 -15.56 3.06
C GLY A 273 -10.19 -15.30 2.01
N SER A 274 -11.24 -14.54 2.36
CA SER A 274 -12.28 -14.10 1.42
C SER A 274 -11.89 -12.81 0.70
N ILE A 275 -12.41 -12.64 -0.52
CA ILE A 275 -12.22 -11.42 -1.30
C ILE A 275 -13.44 -10.51 -1.19
N GLY A 276 -13.17 -9.22 -1.10
CA GLY A 276 -14.13 -8.15 -1.22
C GLY A 276 -13.98 -7.42 -2.55
N MET A 277 -15.00 -6.67 -2.93
CA MET A 277 -14.98 -5.81 -4.10
C MET A 277 -15.54 -4.44 -3.73
N PHE A 278 -14.77 -3.41 -4.07
CA PHE A 278 -15.25 -2.05 -4.06
C PHE A 278 -15.69 -1.66 -5.46
N THR A 279 -16.84 -1.01 -5.56
CA THR A 279 -17.41 -0.52 -6.84
C THR A 279 -17.82 0.93 -6.72
N LEU A 280 -17.41 1.74 -7.69
CA LEU A 280 -17.76 3.16 -7.78
C LEU A 280 -18.99 3.33 -8.67
N TYR A 281 -20.00 4.01 -8.13
CA TYR A 281 -21.18 4.43 -8.87
C TYR A 281 -21.18 5.94 -9.00
N ASN A 282 -20.93 6.42 -10.21
CA ASN A 282 -20.95 7.85 -10.51
C ASN A 282 -22.26 8.23 -11.20
N SER A 283 -22.97 9.22 -10.67
CA SER A 283 -24.17 9.78 -11.29
C SER A 283 -23.92 11.23 -11.66
N ILE A 284 -23.77 11.49 -12.97
CA ILE A 284 -23.60 12.85 -13.51
C ILE A 284 -24.87 13.67 -13.25
N ILE A 285 -26.06 13.06 -13.38
CA ILE A 285 -27.36 13.73 -13.20
C ILE A 285 -27.53 14.27 -11.77
N SER A 286 -27.19 13.45 -10.76
CA SER A 286 -27.34 13.83 -9.36
C SER A 286 -26.08 14.46 -8.76
N ALA A 287 -25.02 14.65 -9.56
CA ALA A 287 -23.69 15.08 -9.13
C ALA A 287 -23.22 14.33 -7.85
N ALA A 288 -23.51 13.03 -7.80
CA ALA A 288 -23.26 12.19 -6.63
C ALA A 288 -22.53 10.92 -7.03
N SER A 289 -21.56 10.56 -6.19
CA SER A 289 -20.75 9.37 -6.37
C SER A 289 -20.83 8.53 -5.10
N TYR A 290 -20.98 7.22 -5.25
CA TYR A 290 -21.09 6.28 -4.15
C TYR A 290 -20.02 5.20 -4.28
N LEU A 291 -19.39 4.88 -3.16
CA LEU A 291 -18.52 3.71 -3.04
C LEU A 291 -19.31 2.61 -2.34
N VAL A 292 -19.44 1.46 -3.00
CA VAL A 292 -20.15 0.28 -2.49
C VAL A 292 -19.14 -0.83 -2.25
N TYR A 293 -19.26 -1.47 -1.09
CA TYR A 293 -18.45 -2.61 -0.69
C TYR A 293 -19.30 -3.87 -0.66
N THR A 294 -18.87 -4.88 -1.40
CA THR A 294 -19.44 -6.23 -1.40
C THR A 294 -18.38 -7.26 -1.02
N VAL A 295 -18.80 -8.37 -0.43
CA VAL A 295 -17.92 -9.50 -0.10
C VAL A 295 -18.40 -10.73 -0.84
N ARG A 296 -17.46 -11.53 -1.34
CA ARG A 296 -17.75 -12.78 -2.01
C ARG A 296 -17.95 -13.87 -0.95
N ASP A 297 -19.13 -14.45 -0.94
CA ASP A 297 -19.46 -15.65 -0.18
C ASP A 297 -19.65 -16.82 -1.16
N ILE A 298 -19.13 -17.98 -0.77
CA ILE A 298 -19.31 -19.23 -1.51
C ILE A 298 -20.30 -20.08 -0.70
N ASP A 299 -21.42 -20.46 -1.31
CA ASP A 299 -22.41 -21.32 -0.64
C ASP A 299 -21.94 -22.79 -0.56
N GLU A 300 -22.69 -23.63 0.16
CA GLU A 300 -22.36 -25.06 0.33
C GLU A 300 -22.35 -25.81 -1.00
N GLU A 301 -23.07 -25.29 -2.00
CA GLU A 301 -23.13 -25.81 -3.37
C GLU A 301 -21.99 -25.29 -4.28
N GLY A 302 -21.13 -24.40 -3.79
CA GLY A 302 -19.98 -23.87 -4.52
C GLY A 302 -20.30 -22.67 -5.43
N ASN A 303 -21.50 -22.12 -5.38
CA ASN A 303 -21.86 -20.91 -6.11
C ASN A 303 -21.30 -19.67 -5.43
N SER A 304 -20.76 -18.78 -6.26
CA SER A 304 -20.22 -17.51 -5.82
C SER A 304 -21.32 -16.45 -5.79
N MET A 305 -21.67 -15.98 -4.59
CA MET A 305 -22.58 -14.84 -4.41
C MET A 305 -21.85 -13.63 -3.83
N TRP A 306 -22.22 -12.44 -4.29
CA TRP A 306 -21.65 -11.18 -3.78
C TRP A 306 -22.65 -10.50 -2.86
N GLN A 307 -22.32 -10.42 -1.58
CA GLN A 307 -23.17 -9.81 -0.57
C GLN A 307 -22.82 -8.34 -0.36
N PHE A 308 -23.84 -7.47 -0.40
CA PHE A 308 -23.70 -6.08 0.00
C PHE A 308 -23.37 -5.97 1.48
N LYS A 309 -22.30 -5.24 1.82
CA LYS A 309 -21.93 -4.98 3.22
C LYS A 309 -22.07 -3.50 3.58
N ARG A 310 -21.63 -2.58 2.72
CA ARG A 310 -21.63 -1.14 3.03
C ARG A 310 -21.71 -0.26 1.80
N ARG A 311 -22.22 0.96 1.99
CA ARG A 311 -22.20 2.06 1.00
C ARG A 311 -21.84 3.36 1.70
N VAL A 312 -20.94 4.14 1.12
CA VAL A 312 -20.63 5.50 1.55
C VAL A 312 -20.80 6.48 0.38
N ARG A 313 -21.27 7.69 0.69
CA ARG A 313 -21.35 8.79 -0.27
C ARG A 313 -20.00 9.50 -0.31
N LEU A 314 -19.46 9.67 -1.52
CA LEU A 314 -18.22 10.40 -1.74
C LEU A 314 -18.49 11.93 -1.84
N PRO A 315 -17.47 12.78 -1.65
CA PRO A 315 -17.59 14.24 -1.73
C PRO A 315 -18.35 14.72 -2.98
N ALA A 316 -19.35 15.58 -2.75
CA ALA A 316 -20.28 16.06 -3.76
C ALA A 316 -19.66 17.18 -4.61
N GLN A 317 -18.71 16.81 -5.47
CA GLN A 317 -18.12 17.68 -6.49
C GLN A 317 -17.27 16.90 -7.50
N TYR A 318 -17.02 15.61 -7.28
CA TYR A 318 -16.17 14.81 -8.14
C TYR A 318 -16.90 13.58 -8.71
N VAL A 319 -16.54 13.24 -9.94
CA VAL A 319 -16.67 11.90 -10.50
C VAL A 319 -15.41 11.13 -10.14
N PHE A 320 -15.58 9.95 -9.55
CA PHE A 320 -14.47 9.19 -9.01
C PHE A 320 -14.06 8.01 -9.90
N SER A 321 -12.79 7.66 -9.82
CA SER A 321 -12.22 6.44 -10.39
C SER A 321 -11.15 5.90 -9.43
N PHE A 322 -10.87 4.61 -9.47
CA PHE A 322 -9.77 4.04 -8.71
C PHE A 322 -8.42 4.48 -9.31
N ALA A 323 -7.47 4.75 -8.43
CA ALA A 323 -6.08 4.99 -8.79
C ALA A 323 -5.17 3.92 -8.18
N ASP A 324 -5.48 3.39 -7.00
CA ASP A 324 -4.71 2.31 -6.37
C ASP A 324 -5.53 1.60 -5.28
N ALA A 325 -5.11 0.40 -4.91
CA ALA A 325 -5.62 -0.34 -3.76
C ALA A 325 -4.48 -1.14 -3.12
N MET A 326 -4.13 -0.78 -1.88
CA MET A 326 -3.00 -1.37 -1.19
C MET A 326 -3.28 -1.50 0.31
N ASP A 327 -2.89 -2.65 0.87
CA ASP A 327 -3.07 -3.01 2.27
C ASP A 327 -4.54 -2.89 2.69
N ARG A 328 -4.88 -1.90 3.52
CA ARG A 328 -6.25 -1.57 3.96
C ARG A 328 -6.76 -0.22 3.46
N HIS A 329 -6.18 0.28 2.37
CA HIS A 329 -6.46 1.62 1.85
C HIS A 329 -6.73 1.61 0.34
N LEU A 330 -7.73 2.39 -0.07
CA LEU A 330 -8.00 2.73 -1.46
C LEU A 330 -7.43 4.11 -1.75
N LEU A 331 -6.96 4.32 -2.97
CA LEU A 331 -6.76 5.65 -3.53
C LEU A 331 -7.80 5.92 -4.59
N LEU A 332 -8.62 6.93 -4.34
CA LEU A 332 -9.61 7.42 -5.28
C LEU A 332 -9.12 8.71 -5.91
N ARG A 333 -9.29 8.80 -7.22
CA ARG A 333 -9.09 10.03 -7.99
C ARG A 333 -10.45 10.65 -8.29
N GLY A 334 -10.65 11.88 -7.82
CA GLY A 334 -11.83 12.69 -8.06
C GLY A 334 -11.57 13.77 -9.12
N ILE A 335 -12.32 13.71 -10.22
CA ILE A 335 -12.31 14.73 -11.28
C ILE A 335 -13.58 15.58 -11.14
N PRO A 336 -13.51 16.92 -11.12
CA PRO A 336 -14.69 17.75 -10.97
C PRO A 336 -15.79 17.43 -11.99
N TRP A 337 -17.02 17.22 -11.54
CA TRP A 337 -18.11 16.72 -12.38
C TRP A 337 -18.50 17.69 -13.52
N ASN A 338 -18.28 18.99 -13.30
CA ASN A 338 -18.58 20.06 -14.24
C ASN A 338 -17.43 20.36 -15.21
N LEU A 339 -16.36 19.55 -15.22
CA LEU A 339 -15.19 19.77 -16.09
C LEU A 339 -15.58 19.92 -17.57
N HIS A 340 -16.61 19.20 -18.03
CA HIS A 340 -17.09 19.28 -19.42
C HIS A 340 -17.97 20.50 -19.73
N LEU A 341 -18.36 21.29 -18.72
CA LEU A 341 -19.28 22.42 -18.85
C LEU A 341 -18.59 23.80 -18.88
N GLY A 342 -17.29 23.85 -18.58
CA GLY A 342 -16.48 25.07 -18.61
C GLY A 342 -15.72 25.23 -19.94
N SER A 343 -15.69 26.44 -20.50
CA SER A 343 -14.89 26.79 -21.68
C SER A 343 -13.53 27.43 -21.34
N SER A 344 -13.06 27.39 -20.09
CA SER A 344 -11.85 28.10 -19.69
C SER A 344 -10.63 27.20 -19.52
N THR A 345 -9.49 27.77 -19.90
CA THR A 345 -8.11 27.31 -19.68
C THR A 345 -7.65 27.35 -18.22
N ASP A 346 -8.57 27.34 -17.25
CA ASP A 346 -8.21 27.30 -15.83
C ASP A 346 -7.82 25.88 -15.44
N GLU A 347 -6.65 25.73 -14.83
CA GLU A 347 -6.16 24.45 -14.30
C GLU A 347 -7.15 23.92 -13.27
N VAL A 348 -7.78 22.79 -13.58
CA VAL A 348 -8.77 22.17 -12.69
C VAL A 348 -8.09 21.24 -11.72
N ASP A 349 -8.32 21.49 -10.43
CA ASP A 349 -7.79 20.69 -9.34
C ASP A 349 -8.43 19.29 -9.32
N ILE A 350 -7.61 18.28 -9.61
CA ILE A 350 -7.93 16.87 -9.47
C ILE A 350 -7.61 16.45 -8.04
N GLY A 351 -8.63 16.03 -7.30
CA GLY A 351 -8.47 15.61 -5.91
C GLY A 351 -8.07 14.14 -5.81
N TYR A 352 -7.12 13.84 -4.92
CA TYR A 352 -6.76 12.48 -4.54
C TYR A 352 -7.22 12.21 -3.11
N PHE A 353 -7.88 11.08 -2.89
CA PHE A 353 -8.53 10.74 -1.63
C PHE A 353 -8.13 9.33 -1.20
N SER A 354 -7.71 9.18 0.05
CA SER A 354 -7.53 7.87 0.67
C SER A 354 -8.85 7.43 1.32
N VAL A 355 -9.17 6.14 1.21
CA VAL A 355 -10.29 5.52 1.93
C VAL A 355 -9.78 4.32 2.69
N GLU A 356 -9.96 4.31 4.01
CA GLU A 356 -9.61 3.16 4.85
C GLU A 356 -10.77 2.14 4.84
N PHE A 357 -10.45 0.85 4.68
CA PHE A 357 -11.44 -0.19 4.38
C PHE A 357 -12.47 -0.40 5.51
N GLU A 358 -12.06 -0.42 6.78
CA GLU A 358 -12.93 -0.83 7.90
C GLU A 358 -13.85 0.30 8.37
N SER A 359 -13.32 1.51 8.48
CA SER A 359 -14.04 2.72 8.90
C SER A 359 -14.79 3.37 7.74
N MET A 360 -14.36 3.14 6.49
CA MET A 360 -14.75 3.93 5.32
C MET A 360 -14.48 5.43 5.49
N GLN A 361 -13.50 5.79 6.32
CA GLN A 361 -13.10 7.17 6.47
C GLN A 361 -12.44 7.64 5.16
N ILE A 362 -12.97 8.73 4.62
CA ILE A 362 -12.46 9.36 3.40
C ILE A 362 -11.67 10.59 3.80
N GLU A 363 -10.40 10.62 3.45
CA GLU A 363 -9.52 11.76 3.70
C GLU A 363 -8.95 12.26 2.38
N LYS A 364 -8.91 13.58 2.21
CA LYS A 364 -8.27 14.20 1.06
C LYS A 364 -6.75 14.22 1.29
N MET A 365 -5.99 13.73 0.32
CA MET A 365 -4.53 13.71 0.37
C MET A 365 -3.93 14.98 -0.23
N CYS A 366 -4.35 15.34 -1.45
CA CYS A 366 -3.89 16.53 -2.15
C CYS A 366 -4.80 16.89 -3.33
N ASP A 367 -4.56 18.07 -3.90
CA ASP A 367 -5.05 18.50 -5.20
C ASP A 367 -3.88 18.60 -6.17
N LEU A 368 -4.07 18.10 -7.39
CA LEU A 368 -3.09 18.19 -8.46
C LEU A 368 -3.71 18.81 -9.70
N LYS A 369 -2.94 19.65 -10.38
CA LYS A 369 -3.38 20.38 -11.58
C LYS A 369 -3.44 19.53 -12.85
N HIS A 370 -2.81 18.36 -12.81
CA HIS A 370 -2.69 17.47 -13.95
C HIS A 370 -3.12 16.06 -13.57
N LEU A 371 -3.62 15.33 -14.57
CA LEU A 371 -3.96 13.92 -14.40
C LEU A 371 -2.67 13.12 -14.28
N LEU A 372 -2.37 12.67 -13.07
CA LEU A 372 -1.14 11.94 -12.79
C LEU A 372 -1.42 10.50 -12.40
N TYR A 373 -0.54 9.63 -12.89
CA TYR A 373 -0.37 8.30 -12.33
C TYR A 373 0.05 8.47 -10.86
N ALA A 374 -0.71 7.85 -9.96
CA ALA A 374 -0.48 7.93 -8.53
C ALA A 374 -0.70 6.56 -7.91
N LYS A 375 0.21 6.17 -7.02
CA LYS A 375 0.04 5.01 -6.14
C LYS A 375 0.19 5.40 -4.69
N LEU A 376 -0.39 4.63 -3.79
CA LEU A 376 -0.20 4.81 -2.36
C LEU A 376 1.26 4.51 -1.99
N TYR A 377 1.78 5.28 -1.04
CA TYR A 377 2.98 4.91 -0.30
C TYR A 377 2.57 4.67 1.15
N THR A 378 2.57 3.39 1.56
CA THR A 378 2.30 2.96 2.93
C THR A 378 3.59 2.54 3.61
N GLY A 379 3.66 2.79 4.91
CA GLY A 379 4.83 2.39 5.69
C GLY A 379 4.70 2.78 7.15
N PHE A 380 5.47 2.12 8.00
CA PHE A 380 5.52 2.48 9.41
C PHE A 380 6.33 3.78 9.62
N PRO A 381 6.08 4.52 10.72
CA PRO A 381 6.90 5.67 11.07
C PRO A 381 8.39 5.28 11.18
N PRO A 382 9.34 6.16 10.82
CA PRO A 382 10.77 5.84 10.84
C PRO A 382 11.31 5.19 12.13
N SER A 383 10.75 5.56 13.29
CA SER A 383 11.13 5.01 14.59
C SER A 383 10.72 3.55 14.81
N LEU A 384 9.82 3.03 13.97
CA LEU A 384 9.27 1.66 14.02
C LEU A 384 9.68 0.85 12.78
N CYS A 385 10.63 1.37 11.99
CA CYS A 385 11.14 0.73 10.78
C CYS A 385 12.53 0.17 11.00
N VAL A 386 12.79 -0.98 10.38
CA VAL A 386 14.11 -1.61 10.28
C VAL A 386 14.49 -1.58 8.79
N PRO A 387 15.77 -1.45 8.42
CA PRO A 387 16.19 -1.54 7.03
C PRO A 387 15.65 -2.81 6.36
N SER A 388 15.04 -2.67 5.19
CA SER A 388 14.29 -3.75 4.51
C SER A 388 14.94 -4.26 3.22
N ILE A 389 16.16 -3.79 2.92
CA ILE A 389 17.03 -4.21 1.80
C ILE A 389 18.42 -4.60 2.30
#